data_AF-A0A101S9V4-F1
#
_entry.id   AF-A0A101S9V4-F1
#
_cell.length_a   1.000
_cell.length_b   1.000
_cell.length_c   1.000
_cell.angle_alpha   90.00
_cell.angle_beta   90.00
_cell.angle_gamma   90.00
#
_symmetry.space_group_name_H-M   'P 1'
#
loop_
_entity.id
_entity.type
_entity.pdbx_description
1 polymer ?
#
loop_
_entity_poly.entity_id
_entity_poly.type
_entity_poly.pdbx_seq_one_letter_code
_entity_poly.pdbx_strand_id
1 'polypeptide(L)'
;MSRSLLPDRFEILAFNGDRQADAVLRWEGDDRDHDYTVTVEGPWGQVSGRAGDCFEALFRVREQLEPQGWLLGVNGSRRDTWASGMCRGMGGFQVYHLTPFTPLTNADRILTFDPAPRETLATIAEQIAFEKEWSPSP
;
A
#
# COMPACT_ATOMS: atom_id res chain seq x y z
N MET A 1 -13.99 21.64 0.82
CA MET A 1 -12.72 20.91 0.85
C MET A 1 -12.83 19.90 1.98
N SER A 2 -13.22 18.67 1.69
CA SER A 2 -13.17 17.60 2.70
C SER A 2 -11.70 17.20 2.77
N ARG A 3 -10.97 17.77 3.74
CA ARG A 3 -9.59 17.37 3.99
C ARG A 3 -9.68 16.05 4.76
N SER A 4 -9.18 14.96 4.17
CA SER A 4 -9.04 13.69 4.90
C SER A 4 -8.33 13.97 6.24
N LEU A 5 -8.77 13.30 7.31
CA LEU A 5 -8.16 13.41 8.64
C LEU A 5 -6.79 12.72 8.72
N LEU A 6 -6.41 11.99 7.66
CA LEU A 6 -5.12 11.33 7.58
C LEU A 6 -4.01 12.33 7.21
N PRO A 7 -2.79 12.17 7.77
CA PRO A 7 -1.62 12.89 7.29
C PRO A 7 -1.44 12.68 5.78
N ASP A 8 -1.02 13.72 5.07
CA ASP A 8 -0.70 13.68 3.64
C ASP A 8 0.77 13.34 3.36
N ARG A 9 1.60 13.23 4.42
CA ARG A 9 3.02 12.91 4.36
C ARG A 9 3.39 11.88 5.43
N PHE A 10 4.19 10.90 5.05
CA PHE A 10 4.71 9.83 5.90
C PHE A 10 6.22 9.68 5.66
N GLU A 11 6.99 9.64 6.75
CA GLU A 11 8.36 9.16 6.71
C GLU A 11 8.31 7.63 6.77
N ILE A 12 8.90 6.96 5.78
CA ILE A 12 8.86 5.50 5.66
C ILE A 12 10.26 4.95 5.44
N LEU A 13 10.42 3.65 5.68
CA LEU A 13 11.59 2.92 5.25
C LEU A 13 11.36 2.27 3.89
N ALA A 14 12.41 2.08 3.13
CA ALA A 14 12.41 1.28 1.92
C ALA A 14 13.63 0.38 1.85
N PHE A 15 13.50 -0.68 1.08
CA PHE A 15 14.33 -1.86 1.21
C PHE A 15 14.72 -2.45 -0.14
N ASN A 16 16.00 -2.77 -0.34
CA ASN A 16 16.49 -3.42 -1.56
C ASN A 16 17.59 -4.43 -1.19
N GLY A 17 17.29 -5.73 -1.25
CA GLY A 17 18.16 -6.75 -0.64
C GLY A 17 18.39 -6.41 0.84
N ASP A 18 19.63 -6.39 1.33
CA ASP A 18 19.93 -6.02 2.71
C ASP A 18 20.03 -4.50 2.94
N ARG A 19 19.90 -3.68 1.88
CA ARG A 19 19.95 -2.22 1.99
C ARG A 19 18.63 -1.68 2.53
N GLN A 20 18.74 -0.78 3.50
CA GLN A 20 17.66 0.06 4.01
C GLN A 20 17.94 1.52 3.64
N ALA A 21 16.87 2.28 3.35
CA ALA A 21 16.93 3.72 3.12
C ALA A 21 15.69 4.40 3.66
N ASP A 22 15.86 5.66 4.09
CA ASP A 22 14.74 6.54 4.39
C ASP A 22 14.09 7.00 3.08
N ALA A 23 12.78 7.12 3.10
CA ALA A 23 11.97 7.63 1.99
C ALA A 23 10.78 8.41 2.53
N VAL A 24 10.22 9.27 1.68
CA VAL A 24 9.05 10.07 1.99
C VAL A 24 7.92 9.62 1.08
N LEU A 25 6.79 9.21 1.65
CA LEU A 25 5.56 8.99 0.92
C LEU A 25 4.63 10.19 1.15
N ARG A 26 4.06 10.70 0.07
CA ARG A 26 3.00 11.71 0.09
C ARG A 26 1.80 11.22 -0.69
N TRP A 27 0.61 11.68 -0.31
CA TRP A 27 -0.56 11.51 -1.14
C TRP A 27 -1.35 12.82 -1.26
N GLU A 28 -2.02 12.97 -2.40
CA GLU A 28 -2.90 14.08 -2.72
C GLU A 28 -4.17 13.51 -3.37
N GLY A 29 -5.34 14.09 -3.08
CA GLY A 29 -6.60 13.67 -3.69
C GLY A 29 -7.84 14.17 -2.94
N ASP A 30 -9.01 13.97 -3.55
CA ASP A 30 -10.33 14.21 -2.95
C ASP A 30 -11.20 12.96 -3.16
N ASP A 31 -11.83 12.48 -2.09
CA ASP A 31 -12.74 11.33 -2.10
C ASP A 31 -13.88 11.48 -3.11
N ARG A 32 -14.30 12.72 -3.42
CA ARG A 32 -15.40 12.99 -4.36
C ARG A 32 -15.04 12.72 -5.80
N ASP A 33 -13.80 12.98 -6.18
CA ASP A 33 -13.34 12.88 -7.57
C ASP A 33 -12.69 11.51 -7.85
N HIS A 34 -12.51 10.68 -6.80
CA HIS A 34 -11.80 9.40 -6.88
C HIS A 34 -10.50 9.55 -7.67
N ASP A 35 -9.71 10.55 -7.30
CA ASP A 35 -8.51 10.93 -8.03
C ASP A 35 -7.38 11.17 -7.05
N TYR A 36 -6.58 10.13 -6.83
CA TYR A 36 -5.52 10.10 -5.84
C TYR A 36 -4.18 9.96 -6.54
N THR A 37 -3.21 10.74 -6.08
CA THR A 37 -1.82 10.62 -6.47
C THR A 37 -0.99 10.28 -5.24
N VAL A 38 -0.18 9.23 -5.34
CA VAL A 38 0.84 8.88 -4.34
C VAL A 38 2.19 9.20 -4.96
N THR A 39 3.02 9.96 -4.25
CA THR A 39 4.38 10.32 -4.66
C THR A 39 5.34 9.80 -3.62
N VAL A 40 6.43 9.14 -4.05
CA VAL A 40 7.46 8.64 -3.16
C VAL A 40 8.84 9.11 -3.60
N GLU A 41 9.54 9.73 -2.67
CA GLU A 41 10.91 10.23 -2.82
C GLU A 41 11.87 9.36 -2.00
N GLY A 42 12.95 8.89 -2.62
CA GLY A 42 13.95 8.05 -1.97
C GLY A 42 15.26 7.98 -2.75
N PRO A 43 16.13 6.99 -2.50
CA PRO A 43 17.40 6.83 -3.22
C PRO A 43 17.26 6.55 -4.73
N TRP A 44 16.06 6.21 -5.19
CA TRP A 44 15.68 6.08 -6.61
C TRP A 44 15.23 7.40 -7.26
N GLY A 45 15.26 8.52 -6.52
CA GLY A 45 14.64 9.78 -6.93
C GLY A 45 13.17 9.84 -6.55
N GLN A 46 12.38 10.57 -7.34
CA GLN A 46 10.94 10.73 -7.13
C GLN A 46 10.16 9.93 -8.17
N VAL A 47 9.17 9.17 -7.71
CA VAL A 47 8.19 8.46 -8.55
C VAL A 47 6.78 8.76 -8.06
N SER A 48 5.81 8.70 -8.96
CA SER A 48 4.40 8.92 -8.62
C SER A 48 3.48 7.95 -9.33
N GLY A 49 2.36 7.66 -8.69
CA GLY A 49 1.28 6.84 -9.21
C GLY A 49 -0.05 7.52 -8.99
N ARG A 50 -0.95 7.48 -9.99
CA ARG A 50 -2.28 8.10 -9.94
C ARG A 50 -3.36 7.06 -10.18
N ALA A 51 -4.42 7.05 -9.37
CA ALA A 51 -5.51 6.08 -9.47
C ALA A 51 -6.80 6.53 -8.77
N GLY A 52 -7.81 5.66 -8.84
CA GLY A 52 -9.14 5.82 -8.21
C GLY A 52 -9.14 5.83 -6.68
N ASP A 53 -8.08 5.30 -6.08
CA ASP A 53 -7.90 5.14 -4.64
C ASP A 53 -6.39 5.12 -4.29
N CYS A 54 -6.05 5.41 -3.03
CA CYS A 54 -4.67 5.46 -2.55
C CYS A 54 -3.93 4.12 -2.59
N PHE A 55 -4.63 2.98 -2.46
CA PHE A 55 -3.99 1.67 -2.55
C PHE A 55 -3.56 1.36 -3.98
N GLU A 56 -4.40 1.64 -4.97
CA GLU A 56 -4.01 1.50 -6.38
C GLU A 56 -2.97 2.56 -6.78
N ALA A 57 -3.04 3.79 -6.28
CA ALA A 57 -2.01 4.79 -6.56
C ALA A 57 -0.63 4.35 -6.00
N LEU A 58 -0.59 3.77 -4.79
CA LEU A 58 0.61 3.12 -4.25
C LEU A 58 1.06 1.93 -5.11
N PHE A 59 0.13 1.12 -5.59
CA PHE A 59 0.42 0.01 -6.50
C PHE A 59 1.13 0.50 -7.77
N ARG A 60 0.68 1.61 -8.39
CA ARG A 60 1.34 2.24 -9.55
C ARG A 60 2.75 2.75 -9.25
N VAL A 61 3.00 3.23 -8.03
CA VAL A 61 4.36 3.56 -7.58
C VAL A 61 5.21 2.30 -7.50
N ARG A 62 4.69 1.23 -6.89
CA ARG A 62 5.40 -0.04 -6.72
C ARG A 62 5.72 -0.71 -8.06
N GLU A 63 4.86 -0.63 -9.06
CA GLU A 63 5.13 -1.11 -10.43
C GLU A 63 6.43 -0.52 -11.02
N GLN A 64 6.81 0.70 -10.62
CA GLN A 64 8.03 1.37 -11.06
C GLN A 64 9.26 1.02 -10.21
N LEU A 65 9.07 0.75 -8.92
CA LEU A 65 10.15 0.54 -7.95
C LEU A 65 10.57 -0.92 -7.79
N GLU A 66 9.62 -1.85 -7.81
CA GLU A 66 9.88 -3.27 -7.61
C GLU A 66 10.81 -3.88 -8.68
N PRO A 67 10.74 -3.52 -9.97
CA PRO A 67 11.72 -3.97 -10.97
C PRO A 67 13.16 -3.53 -10.68
N GLN A 68 13.34 -2.46 -9.89
CA GLN A 68 14.65 -1.98 -9.42
C GLN A 68 15.07 -2.64 -8.09
N GLY A 69 14.25 -3.54 -7.55
CA GLY A 69 14.48 -4.25 -6.29
C GLY A 69 14.01 -3.53 -5.03
N TRP A 70 13.30 -2.39 -5.14
CA TRP A 70 12.86 -1.62 -3.98
C TRP A 70 11.46 -2.03 -3.50
N LEU A 71 11.34 -2.33 -2.21
CA LEU A 71 10.08 -2.54 -1.48
C LEU A 71 9.85 -1.40 -0.49
N LEU A 72 8.63 -0.85 -0.48
CA LEU A 72 8.24 0.23 0.43
C LEU A 72 7.73 -0.35 1.75
N GLY A 73 8.25 0.13 2.88
CA GLY A 73 7.96 -0.34 4.24
C GLY A 73 6.63 0.15 4.82
N VAL A 74 5.54 -0.04 4.08
CA VAL A 74 4.18 0.31 4.48
C VAL A 74 3.26 -0.89 4.39
N ASN A 75 2.17 -0.89 5.16
CA ASN A 75 1.22 -2.01 5.20
C ASN A 75 0.66 -2.37 3.82
N GLY A 76 0.42 -1.39 2.94
CA GLY A 76 -0.04 -1.64 1.58
C GLY A 76 0.92 -2.47 0.70
N SER A 77 2.18 -2.64 1.13
CA SER A 77 3.20 -3.44 0.45
C SER A 77 3.42 -4.82 1.09
N ARG A 78 2.63 -5.19 2.11
CA ARG A 78 2.78 -6.49 2.77
C ARG A 78 2.18 -7.61 1.94
N ARG A 79 2.80 -8.79 1.98
CA ARG A 79 2.29 -10.02 1.36
C ARG A 79 0.87 -10.35 1.80
N ASP A 80 0.65 -10.24 3.10
CA ASP A 80 -0.55 -10.66 3.81
C ASP A 80 -1.57 -9.53 3.95
N THR A 81 -1.62 -8.59 3.00
CA THR A 81 -2.60 -7.51 3.04
C THR A 81 -3.27 -7.27 1.70
N TRP A 82 -4.54 -6.85 1.74
CA TRP A 82 -5.25 -6.43 0.54
C TRP A 82 -6.34 -5.39 0.82
N ALA A 83 -6.50 -4.44 -0.11
CA ALA A 83 -7.62 -3.51 -0.09
C ALA A 83 -8.86 -4.15 -0.75
N SER A 84 -9.89 -4.45 0.05
CA SER A 84 -11.18 -4.90 -0.48
C SER A 84 -11.86 -3.81 -1.31
N GLY A 85 -12.86 -4.18 -2.12
CA GLY A 85 -13.65 -3.20 -2.89
C GLY A 85 -14.29 -2.12 -2.03
N MET A 86 -14.71 -2.46 -0.80
CA MET A 86 -15.21 -1.49 0.18
C MET A 86 -14.10 -0.52 0.63
N CYS A 87 -12.92 -1.03 0.98
CA CYS A 87 -11.80 -0.18 1.39
C CYS A 87 -11.37 0.78 0.27
N ARG A 88 -11.32 0.28 -0.97
CA ARG A 88 -11.02 1.09 -2.17
C ARG A 88 -12.09 2.14 -2.44
N GLY A 89 -13.37 1.77 -2.29
CA GLY A 89 -14.50 2.70 -2.40
C GLY A 89 -14.47 3.83 -1.36
N MET A 90 -13.77 3.64 -0.24
CA MET A 90 -13.53 4.67 0.79
C MET A 90 -12.13 5.31 0.66
N GLY A 91 -11.54 5.33 -0.55
CA GLY A 91 -10.27 5.99 -0.84
C GLY A 91 -9.03 5.13 -0.67
N GLY A 92 -9.14 3.85 -0.28
CA GLY A 92 -8.01 2.92 -0.28
C GLY A 92 -7.00 3.15 0.87
N PHE A 93 -7.37 3.92 1.89
CA PHE A 93 -6.53 4.20 3.06
C PHE A 93 -6.45 3.06 4.07
N GLN A 94 -7.24 1.99 3.88
CA GLN A 94 -7.23 0.81 4.73
C GLN A 94 -7.03 -0.45 3.90
N VAL A 95 -6.29 -1.40 4.44
CA VAL A 95 -6.16 -2.77 3.94
C VAL A 95 -6.59 -3.74 5.02
N TYR A 96 -7.04 -4.92 4.62
CA TYR A 96 -7.22 -6.03 5.55
C TYR A 96 -5.92 -6.80 5.69
N HIS A 97 -5.57 -7.17 6.91
CA HIS A 97 -4.58 -8.18 7.21
C HIS A 97 -5.20 -9.57 7.01
N LEU A 98 -4.66 -10.31 6.06
CA LEU A 98 -5.17 -11.58 5.58
C LEU A 98 -4.52 -12.73 6.35
N THR A 99 -5.28 -13.38 7.23
CA THR A 99 -4.85 -14.63 7.89
C THR A 99 -5.47 -15.83 7.17
N PRO A 100 -4.67 -16.79 6.68
CA PRO A 100 -5.19 -17.98 6.00
C PRO A 100 -6.27 -18.69 6.81
N PHE A 101 -7.32 -19.13 6.11
CA PHE A 101 -8.46 -19.88 6.67
C PHE A 101 -9.23 -19.17 7.80
N THR A 102 -9.02 -17.86 7.97
CA THR A 102 -9.68 -17.05 9.00
C THR A 102 -10.60 -16.03 8.35
N PRO A 103 -11.88 -15.96 8.74
CA PRO A 103 -12.79 -14.92 8.26
C PRO A 103 -12.32 -13.51 8.65
N LEU A 104 -12.41 -12.57 7.71
CA LEU A 104 -12.08 -11.16 8.00
C LEU A 104 -13.12 -10.50 8.89
N THR A 105 -12.63 -9.66 9.79
CA THR A 105 -13.41 -8.81 10.67
C THR A 105 -12.96 -7.36 10.54
N ASN A 106 -13.76 -6.43 11.06
CA ASN A 106 -13.36 -5.01 11.09
C ASN A 106 -12.06 -4.75 11.86
N ALA A 107 -11.68 -5.63 12.79
CA ALA A 107 -10.44 -5.53 13.57
C ALA A 107 -9.19 -5.83 12.73
N ASP A 108 -9.35 -6.51 11.59
CA ASP A 108 -8.25 -6.85 10.69
C ASP A 108 -7.91 -5.70 9.74
N ARG A 109 -8.65 -4.58 9.79
CA ARG A 109 -8.33 -3.39 9.00
C ARG A 109 -7.22 -2.57 9.65
N ILE A 110 -6.17 -2.34 8.88
CA ILE A 110 -5.02 -1.50 9.24
C ILE A 110 -4.82 -0.41 8.20
N LEU A 111 -4.12 0.67 8.54
CA LEU A 111 -3.89 1.79 7.63
C LEU A 111 -2.86 1.42 6.57
N THR A 112 -3.16 1.75 5.30
CA THR A 112 -2.34 1.42 4.12
C THR A 112 -0.93 1.98 4.21
N PHE A 113 -0.77 3.19 4.75
CA PHE A 113 0.52 3.91 4.81
C PHE A 113 1.24 3.79 6.14
N ASP A 114 0.67 3.09 7.13
CA ASP A 114 1.38 2.84 8.38
C ASP A 114 2.59 1.92 8.15
N PRO A 115 3.67 2.06 8.93
CA PRO A 115 4.89 1.28 8.76
C PRO A 115 4.66 -0.23 8.85
N ALA A 116 5.40 -0.99 8.03
CA ALA A 116 5.40 -2.44 8.04
C ALA A 116 6.81 -3.04 8.24
N PRO A 117 6.95 -4.16 8.98
CA PRO A 117 8.23 -4.86 9.13
C PRO A 117 8.74 -5.42 7.80
N ARG A 118 10.07 -5.41 7.60
CA ARG A 118 10.72 -5.83 6.36
C ARG A 118 10.30 -7.25 5.93
N GLU A 119 10.27 -8.18 6.87
CA GLU A 119 9.96 -9.59 6.66
C GLU A 119 8.54 -9.86 6.16
N THR A 120 7.65 -8.86 6.27
CA THR A 120 6.26 -8.96 5.81
C THR A 120 6.07 -8.39 4.41
N LEU A 121 7.04 -7.62 3.90
CA LEU A 121 6.94 -6.96 2.59
C LEU A 121 7.07 -7.97 1.46
N ALA A 122 6.37 -7.68 0.36
CA ALA A 122 6.38 -8.50 -0.82
C ALA A 122 6.26 -7.66 -2.09
N THR A 123 6.62 -8.28 -3.21
CA THR A 123 6.29 -7.75 -4.52
C THR A 123 4.78 -7.77 -4.76
N ILE A 124 4.32 -6.96 -5.70
CA ILE A 124 2.96 -6.96 -6.23
C ILE A 124 2.53 -8.37 -6.63
N ALA A 125 3.40 -9.09 -7.33
CA ALA A 125 3.11 -10.42 -7.83
C ALA A 125 2.84 -11.41 -6.69
N GLU A 126 3.66 -11.37 -5.64
CA GLU A 126 3.53 -12.20 -4.45
C GLU A 126 2.29 -11.82 -3.61
N GLN A 127 1.99 -10.53 -3.47
CA GLN A 127 0.80 -10.05 -2.77
C GLN A 127 -0.49 -10.49 -3.48
N ILE A 128 -0.53 -10.39 -4.82
CA ILE A 128 -1.66 -10.89 -5.64
C ILE A 128 -1.78 -12.41 -5.53
N ALA A 129 -0.67 -13.14 -5.57
CA ALA A 129 -0.70 -14.59 -5.43
C ALA A 129 -1.26 -14.99 -4.06
N PHE A 130 -0.81 -14.31 -2.99
CA PHE A 130 -1.30 -14.57 -1.64
C PHE A 130 -2.79 -14.22 -1.48
N GLU A 131 -3.26 -13.11 -2.05
CA GLU A 131 -4.69 -12.77 -1.99
C GLU A 131 -5.57 -13.83 -2.67
N LYS A 132 -5.14 -14.35 -3.82
CA LYS A 132 -5.83 -15.43 -4.53
C LYS A 132 -5.84 -16.73 -3.74
N GLU A 133 -4.73 -17.08 -3.09
CA GLU A 133 -4.61 -18.26 -2.21
C GLU A 133 -5.42 -18.09 -0.91
N TRP A 134 -5.48 -16.86 -0.38
CA TRP A 134 -6.24 -16.54 0.81
C TRP A 134 -7.74 -16.62 0.56
N SER A 135 -8.18 -16.23 -0.65
CA SER A 135 -9.59 -16.12 -1.05
C SER A 135 -10.41 -17.17 -0.31
N PRO A 136 -11.30 -16.78 0.62
CA PRO A 136 -11.87 -17.65 1.65
C PRO A 136 -12.81 -18.72 1.09
N SER A 137 -12.78 -18.88 -0.21
CA SER A 137 -13.61 -19.75 -1.01
C SER A 137 -13.00 -21.15 -1.08
N PRO A 138 -13.82 -22.18 -1.22
CA PRO A 138 -13.69 -23.00 -2.41
C PRO A 138 -14.08 -22.20 -3.67
#